data_AF-A0A8S0ZSX7-F1
#
_entry.id   AF-A0A8S0ZSX7-F1
#
_cell.length_a   1.000
_cell.length_b   1.000
_cell.length_c   1.000
_cell.angle_alpha   90.00
_cell.angle_beta   90.00
_cell.angle_gamma   90.00
#
_symmetry.space_group_name_H-M   'P 1'
#
loop_
_entity.id
_entity.type
_entity.pdbx_description
1 polymer ?
#
loop_
_entity_poly.entity_id
_entity_poly.type
_entity_poly.pdbx_seq_one_letter_code
_entity_poly.pdbx_strand_id
1 'polypeptide(L)'
;MSEDDEEGFFGGLYEDGHWVWDEVTAALIFVSDRPPVPVQTKKATTKVATGVIVFRDDLDLIEQFRYRRRYQRKLEPGQLDVITLQDVIDLAIYTAPVQILSPILINMLHLPTMERFLRALILCSAYYLQVSDEMTFRTLDLEAKVRTPYSEIVEYEFQENLSDLRILVGKEYCVMLIGGADTKNYHHMGPAKKRKSLSDKDARLFETLLRMCVQIVWLALGRKSFHLVELEINRLFKTQIFNSVEHTMKTGYITKMTPEERAVLLGCCVKNYKKLNSRSPLSNEVFCFREIDYRMMGLGVVQPHEKTRRQQYLWHLIAGKEENLAKIDATLDVKSKATVSSRGNTIDTTKSTITKTELYPPIIIPTKSSRDTGIPLYFPDETEPPRRINNVQRLRWQNRLMKLLESSKTSVRKEVF
;
A
#
# COMPACT_ATOMS: atom_id res chain seq x y z
N MET A 1 -56.98 -9.05 24.02
CA MET A 1 -58.18 -9.26 23.18
C MET A 1 -58.47 -7.91 22.57
N SER A 2 -58.19 -7.58 21.32
CA SER A 2 -57.93 -8.28 20.04
C SER A 2 -57.01 -7.33 19.20
N GLU A 3 -55.95 -7.74 18.46
CA GLU A 3 -55.93 -8.38 17.10
C GLU A 3 -56.93 -7.68 16.14
N ASP A 4 -56.63 -7.21 14.92
CA ASP A 4 -55.52 -7.26 13.95
C ASP A 4 -55.73 -6.08 12.94
N ASP A 5 -54.86 -5.97 11.91
CA ASP A 5 -55.02 -5.24 10.63
C ASP A 5 -54.13 -4.00 10.36
N GLU A 6 -52.82 -4.20 10.23
CA GLU A 6 -52.00 -3.45 9.26
C GLU A 6 -51.10 -4.45 8.50
N GLU A 7 -51.71 -5.16 7.54
CA GLU A 7 -51.04 -6.09 6.64
C GLU A 7 -50.52 -5.36 5.39
N GLY A 8 -49.35 -5.79 4.91
CA GLY A 8 -48.49 -4.98 4.05
C GLY A 8 -48.92 -4.88 2.59
N PHE A 9 -48.71 -3.69 2.03
CA PHE A 9 -48.75 -3.45 0.58
C PHE A 9 -47.46 -3.99 -0.09
N PHE A 10 -47.41 -5.31 -0.27
CA PHE A 10 -46.44 -5.97 -1.14
C PHE A 10 -46.98 -5.96 -2.56
N GLY A 11 -46.54 -5.03 -3.41
CA GLY A 11 -46.74 -5.12 -4.85
C GLY A 11 -46.08 -6.40 -5.38
N GLY A 12 -46.89 -7.38 -5.74
CA GLY A 12 -46.44 -8.70 -6.17
C GLY A 12 -45.65 -8.62 -7.48
N LEU A 13 -44.62 -9.47 -7.62
CA LEU A 13 -43.73 -9.57 -8.80
C LEU A 13 -44.49 -9.84 -10.14
N TYR A 14 -45.79 -10.10 -10.09
CA TYR A 14 -46.62 -10.58 -11.20
C TYR A 14 -47.92 -9.77 -11.40
N GLU A 15 -48.06 -8.58 -10.82
CA GLU A 15 -49.34 -7.83 -10.84
C GLU A 15 -49.77 -7.35 -12.23
N ASP A 16 -48.84 -7.23 -13.20
CA ASP A 16 -49.11 -6.68 -14.54
C ASP A 16 -48.77 -7.65 -15.68
N GLY A 17 -49.20 -8.91 -15.56
CA GLY A 17 -49.08 -9.89 -16.63
C GLY A 17 -49.93 -11.12 -16.41
N HIS A 18 -49.95 -11.98 -17.42
CA HIS A 18 -50.70 -13.23 -17.41
C HIS A 18 -49.79 -14.41 -17.74
N TRP A 19 -50.15 -15.60 -17.26
CA TRP A 19 -49.40 -16.81 -17.54
C TRP A 19 -49.99 -17.52 -18.76
N VAL A 20 -49.13 -17.89 -19.70
CA VAL A 20 -49.49 -18.63 -20.91
C VAL A 20 -48.76 -19.97 -20.92
N TRP A 21 -49.48 -21.03 -21.26
CA TRP A 21 -48.88 -22.35 -21.49
C TRP A 21 -48.14 -22.35 -22.82
N ASP A 22 -46.83 -22.57 -22.79
CA ASP A 22 -46.02 -22.76 -23.98
C ASP A 22 -45.86 -24.25 -24.28
N GLU A 23 -46.44 -24.70 -25.38
CA GLU A 23 -46.39 -26.10 -25.82
C GLU A 23 -44.96 -26.54 -26.22
N VAL A 24 -44.09 -25.61 -26.61
CA VAL A 24 -42.72 -25.93 -27.05
C VAL A 24 -41.82 -26.23 -25.85
N THR A 25 -41.96 -25.48 -24.77
CA THR A 25 -41.20 -25.69 -23.53
C THR A 25 -41.93 -26.54 -22.50
N ALA A 26 -43.19 -26.92 -22.78
CA ALA A 26 -44.09 -27.64 -21.88
C ALA A 26 -44.15 -27.01 -20.48
N ALA A 27 -44.24 -25.68 -20.42
CA ALA A 27 -44.20 -24.92 -19.19
C ALA A 27 -45.10 -23.67 -19.24
N LEU A 28 -45.51 -23.21 -18.06
CA LEU A 28 -46.17 -21.90 -17.88
C LEU A 28 -45.11 -20.79 -17.93
N ILE A 29 -45.28 -19.86 -18.86
CA ILE A 29 -44.42 -18.68 -19.02
C ILE A 29 -45.24 -17.44 -18.68
N PHE A 30 -44.66 -16.55 -17.87
CA PHE A 30 -45.27 -15.27 -17.52
C PHE A 30 -45.04 -14.26 -18.64
N VAL A 31 -46.13 -13.68 -19.16
CA VAL A 31 -46.14 -12.65 -20.20
C VAL A 31 -46.59 -11.33 -19.56
N SER A 32 -45.72 -10.34 -19.56
CA SER A 32 -46.01 -9.00 -19.02
C SER A 32 -46.80 -8.17 -20.05
N ASP A 33 -47.87 -7.52 -19.61
CA ASP A 33 -48.76 -6.71 -20.46
C ASP A 33 -48.27 -5.26 -20.68
N ARG A 34 -47.10 -4.91 -20.12
CA ARG A 34 -46.47 -3.59 -20.30
C ARG A 34 -45.88 -3.42 -21.71
N PRO A 35 -46.06 -2.26 -22.37
CA PRO A 35 -45.55 -2.02 -23.72
C PRO A 35 -44.02 -2.13 -23.78
N PRO A 36 -43.45 -2.75 -24.82
CA PRO A 36 -42.02 -2.95 -24.94
C PRO A 36 -41.30 -1.61 -25.15
N VAL A 37 -40.49 -1.20 -24.16
CA VAL A 37 -39.61 -0.03 -24.29
C VAL A 37 -38.52 -0.37 -25.32
N PRO A 38 -38.30 0.49 -26.35
CA PRO A 38 -37.30 0.21 -27.37
C PRO A 38 -35.91 0.03 -26.75
N VAL A 39 -35.27 -1.08 -27.10
CA VAL A 39 -33.90 -1.42 -26.68
C VAL A 39 -32.93 -0.45 -27.34
N GLN A 40 -32.70 0.70 -26.69
CA GLN A 40 -31.52 1.49 -26.97
C GLN A 40 -30.31 0.69 -26.48
N THR A 41 -29.45 0.32 -27.42
CA THR A 41 -28.11 -0.20 -27.18
C THR A 41 -27.37 0.77 -26.26
N LYS A 42 -27.40 0.49 -24.96
CA LYS A 42 -26.67 1.28 -23.97
C LYS A 42 -25.17 1.10 -24.24
N LYS A 43 -24.59 2.02 -25.01
CA LYS A 43 -23.16 2.32 -24.92
C LYS A 43 -22.86 2.51 -23.43
N ALA A 44 -21.88 1.79 -22.91
CA ALA A 44 -21.44 1.89 -21.53
C ALA A 44 -21.00 3.33 -21.22
N THR A 45 -21.93 4.17 -20.77
CA THR A 45 -21.66 5.45 -20.16
C THR A 45 -21.45 5.24 -18.68
N THR A 46 -20.21 4.95 -18.31
CA THR A 46 -19.71 5.30 -16.98
C THR A 46 -18.28 5.76 -17.13
N LYS A 47 -18.12 7.00 -17.63
CA LYS A 47 -17.00 7.83 -17.18
C LYS A 47 -17.23 8.05 -15.69
N VAL A 48 -16.71 7.14 -14.85
CA VAL A 48 -16.48 7.48 -13.45
C VAL A 48 -15.44 8.58 -13.49
N ALA A 49 -15.83 9.78 -13.09
CA ALA A 49 -14.92 10.91 -13.03
C ALA A 49 -13.67 10.49 -12.27
N THR A 50 -12.51 10.88 -12.78
CA THR A 50 -11.23 10.92 -12.08
C THR A 50 -11.30 11.97 -10.96
N GLY A 51 -12.36 11.93 -10.15
CA GLY A 51 -12.55 12.76 -8.99
C GLY A 51 -11.60 12.34 -7.88
N VAL A 52 -11.45 13.20 -6.88
CA VAL A 52 -10.69 12.91 -5.67
C VAL A 52 -11.26 11.63 -5.06
N ILE A 53 -10.47 10.55 -5.04
CA ILE A 53 -10.83 9.31 -4.36
C ILE A 53 -10.78 9.59 -2.86
N VAL A 54 -11.95 9.66 -2.23
CA VAL A 54 -12.12 9.90 -0.79
C VAL A 54 -12.47 8.59 -0.10
N PHE A 55 -11.67 8.21 0.88
CA PHE A 55 -11.97 7.09 1.77
C PHE A 55 -12.86 7.57 2.91
N ARG A 56 -13.63 6.66 3.50
CA ARG A 56 -14.37 6.97 4.72
C ARG A 56 -13.41 7.02 5.91
N ASP A 57 -13.24 8.20 6.49
CA ASP A 57 -12.35 8.40 7.63
C ASP A 57 -13.01 7.97 8.95
N ASP A 58 -14.31 8.26 9.09
CA ASP A 58 -15.11 7.89 10.24
C ASP A 58 -16.09 6.77 9.92
N LEU A 59 -16.16 5.77 10.81
CA LEU A 59 -17.12 4.68 10.76
C LEU A 59 -18.02 4.78 11.98
N ASP A 60 -19.33 4.74 11.76
CA ASP A 60 -20.29 4.69 12.86
C ASP A 60 -20.16 3.37 13.67
N LEU A 61 -20.75 3.32 14.86
CA LEU A 61 -20.67 2.14 15.73
C LEU A 61 -21.25 0.90 15.04
N ILE A 62 -22.30 1.05 14.23
CA ILE A 62 -22.98 -0.06 13.55
C ILE A 62 -22.06 -0.68 12.50
N GLU A 63 -21.36 0.13 11.71
CA GLU A 63 -20.38 -0.27 10.72
C GLU A 63 -19.14 -0.88 11.37
N GLN A 64 -18.70 -0.36 12.52
CA GLN A 64 -17.64 -0.98 13.31
C GLN A 64 -18.05 -2.38 13.79
N PHE A 65 -19.26 -2.54 14.35
CA PHE A 65 -19.78 -3.84 14.74
C PHE A 65 -19.92 -4.79 13.55
N ARG A 66 -20.38 -4.28 12.40
CA ARG A 66 -20.49 -5.05 11.16
C ARG A 66 -19.12 -5.53 10.68
N TYR A 67 -18.10 -4.66 10.74
CA TYR A 67 -16.72 -5.01 10.41
C TYR A 67 -16.17 -6.10 11.31
N ARG A 68 -16.22 -5.90 12.63
CA ARG A 68 -15.71 -6.86 13.62
C ARG A 68 -16.40 -8.21 13.52
N ARG A 69 -17.70 -8.22 13.24
CA ARG A 69 -18.48 -9.46 13.11
C ARG A 69 -18.16 -10.21 11.83
N ARG A 70 -18.13 -9.53 10.68
CA ARG A 70 -18.12 -10.19 9.36
C ARG A 70 -16.78 -10.21 8.65
N TYR A 71 -15.93 -9.19 8.84
CA TYR A 71 -14.75 -8.95 8.01
C TYR A 71 -13.44 -9.09 8.75
N GLN A 72 -13.39 -8.72 10.03
CA GLN A 72 -12.19 -8.88 10.86
C GLN A 72 -11.73 -10.35 10.86
N ARG A 73 -10.42 -10.54 10.70
CA ARG A 73 -9.76 -11.85 10.82
C ARG A 73 -10.10 -12.46 12.18
N LYS A 74 -10.38 -13.76 12.19
CA LYS A 74 -10.59 -14.53 13.43
C LYS A 74 -9.28 -15.19 13.81
N LEU A 75 -8.89 -15.03 15.07
CA LEU A 75 -7.70 -15.66 15.62
C LEU A 75 -7.99 -17.13 15.88
N GLU A 76 -7.05 -18.00 15.48
CA GLU A 76 -7.09 -19.41 15.86
C GLU A 76 -6.55 -19.58 17.29
N PRO A 77 -6.97 -20.64 18.01
CA PRO A 77 -6.43 -20.94 19.34
C PRO A 77 -4.89 -21.02 19.30
N GLY A 78 -4.22 -20.24 20.16
CA GLY A 78 -2.76 -20.18 20.25
C GLY A 78 -2.10 -19.17 19.31
N GLN A 79 -2.85 -18.47 18.46
CA GLN A 79 -2.32 -17.36 17.66
C GLN A 79 -2.20 -16.09 18.50
N LEU A 80 -1.10 -15.35 18.32
CA LEU A 80 -0.91 -14.05 18.97
C LEU A 80 -1.87 -13.00 18.41
N ASP A 81 -2.46 -12.21 19.30
CA ASP A 81 -3.29 -11.06 18.94
C ASP A 81 -2.41 -9.86 18.55
N VAL A 82 -1.90 -9.93 17.32
CA VAL A 82 -1.09 -8.86 16.71
C VAL A 82 -1.79 -8.32 15.47
N ILE A 83 -1.70 -7.00 15.28
CA ILE A 83 -2.18 -6.33 14.07
C ILE A 83 -1.23 -6.68 12.93
N THR A 84 -1.78 -7.30 11.89
CA THR A 84 -1.05 -7.71 10.69
C THR A 84 -1.29 -6.76 9.53
N LEU A 85 -0.43 -6.77 8.52
CA LEU A 85 -0.68 -6.05 7.27
C LEU A 85 -2.01 -6.45 6.62
N GLN A 86 -2.42 -7.71 6.76
CA GLN A 86 -3.74 -8.17 6.28
C GLN A 86 -4.88 -7.41 6.96
N ASP A 87 -4.78 -7.15 8.27
CA ASP A 87 -5.81 -6.42 9.02
C ASP A 87 -5.90 -4.95 8.52
N VAL A 88 -4.75 -4.35 8.15
CA VAL A 88 -4.69 -3.00 7.55
C VAL A 88 -5.29 -2.98 6.13
N ILE A 89 -4.98 -3.97 5.30
CA ILE A 89 -5.57 -4.12 3.95
C ILE A 89 -7.08 -4.28 4.07
N ASP A 90 -7.54 -5.14 4.97
CA ASP A 90 -8.97 -5.40 5.23
C ASP A 90 -9.70 -4.11 5.61
N LEU A 91 -9.10 -3.29 6.48
CA LEU A 91 -9.66 -1.99 6.86
C LEU A 91 -9.68 -1.00 5.68
N ALA A 92 -8.60 -0.93 4.89
CA ALA A 92 -8.53 -0.05 3.72
C ALA A 92 -9.58 -0.42 2.65
N ILE A 93 -9.79 -1.72 2.39
CA ILE A 93 -10.85 -2.20 1.48
C ILE A 93 -12.24 -1.91 2.05
N TYR A 94 -12.40 -1.98 3.37
CA TYR A 94 -13.69 -1.70 4.01
C TYR A 94 -14.13 -0.25 3.82
N THR A 95 -13.21 0.70 4.03
CA THR A 95 -13.46 2.14 3.95
C THR A 95 -13.35 2.71 2.53
N ALA A 96 -12.81 1.95 1.58
CA ALA A 96 -12.71 2.34 0.19
C ALA A 96 -14.08 2.62 -0.47
N PRO A 97 -14.17 3.62 -1.36
CA PRO A 97 -15.35 3.85 -2.18
C PRO A 97 -15.57 2.68 -3.14
N VAL A 98 -16.83 2.26 -3.33
CA VAL A 98 -17.16 1.07 -4.13
C VAL A 98 -16.72 1.23 -5.59
N GLN A 99 -16.69 2.45 -6.09
CA GLN A 99 -16.36 2.81 -7.48
C GLN A 99 -14.91 2.48 -7.86
N ILE A 100 -13.98 2.45 -6.89
CA ILE A 100 -12.58 2.13 -7.14
C ILE A 100 -12.30 0.63 -6.95
N LEU A 101 -13.18 -0.08 -6.24
CA LEU A 101 -13.01 -1.50 -5.96
C LEU A 101 -13.27 -2.33 -7.21
N SER A 102 -12.40 -3.29 -7.46
CA SER A 102 -12.56 -4.27 -8.53
C SER A 102 -12.04 -5.64 -8.09
N PRO A 103 -12.50 -6.74 -8.71
CA PRO A 103 -11.96 -8.07 -8.41
C PRO A 103 -10.45 -8.14 -8.66
N ILE A 104 -9.97 -7.43 -9.69
CA ILE A 104 -8.54 -7.32 -10.03
C ILE A 104 -7.76 -6.70 -8.86
N LEU A 105 -8.21 -5.55 -8.37
CA LEU A 105 -7.57 -4.85 -7.25
C LEU A 105 -7.55 -5.71 -5.97
N ILE A 106 -8.69 -6.30 -5.61
CA ILE A 106 -8.79 -7.17 -4.42
C ILE A 106 -7.83 -8.34 -4.54
N ASN A 107 -7.75 -8.98 -5.71
CA ASN A 107 -6.82 -10.09 -5.90
C ASN A 107 -5.36 -9.66 -5.84
N MET A 108 -5.01 -8.52 -6.45
CA MET A 108 -3.66 -7.97 -6.39
C MET A 108 -3.23 -7.67 -4.95
N LEU A 109 -4.10 -7.06 -4.14
CA LEU A 109 -3.84 -6.76 -2.72
C LEU A 109 -3.57 -8.00 -1.87
N HIS A 110 -3.97 -9.19 -2.34
CA HIS A 110 -3.76 -10.46 -1.66
C HIS A 110 -2.68 -11.33 -2.34
N LEU A 111 -1.75 -10.73 -3.10
CA LEU A 111 -0.60 -11.46 -3.64
C LEU A 111 0.62 -11.36 -2.71
N PRO A 112 1.43 -12.42 -2.57
CA PRO A 112 2.70 -12.39 -1.84
C PRO A 112 3.64 -11.27 -2.29
N THR A 113 3.71 -11.02 -3.60
CA THR A 113 4.49 -9.89 -4.14
C THR A 113 3.95 -8.53 -3.69
N MET A 114 2.63 -8.37 -3.66
CA MET A 114 2.01 -7.14 -3.17
C MET A 114 2.20 -6.98 -1.65
N GLU A 115 2.19 -8.08 -0.90
CA GLU A 115 2.46 -8.06 0.54
C GLU A 115 3.89 -7.56 0.82
N ARG A 116 4.90 -8.14 0.16
CA ARG A 116 6.31 -7.68 0.29
C ARG A 116 6.46 -6.22 -0.14
N PHE A 117 5.83 -5.85 -1.25
CA PHE A 117 5.81 -4.48 -1.73
C PHE A 117 5.23 -3.51 -0.70
N LEU A 118 4.06 -3.81 -0.11
CA LEU A 118 3.43 -2.95 0.89
C LEU A 118 4.25 -2.87 2.19
N ARG A 119 4.82 -3.98 2.66
CA ARG A 119 5.71 -3.99 3.83
C ARG A 119 6.93 -3.09 3.60
N ALA A 120 7.59 -3.26 2.45
CA ALA A 120 8.73 -2.42 2.08
C ALA A 120 8.33 -0.94 1.95
N LEU A 121 7.15 -0.66 1.38
CA LEU A 121 6.66 0.71 1.23
C LEU A 121 6.34 1.35 2.58
N ILE A 122 5.69 0.63 3.50
CA ILE A 122 5.42 1.08 4.87
C ILE A 122 6.75 1.39 5.58
N LEU A 123 7.73 0.48 5.51
CA LEU A 123 9.04 0.68 6.12
C LEU A 123 9.77 1.90 5.53
N CYS A 124 9.77 2.04 4.21
CA CYS A 124 10.37 3.16 3.50
C CYS A 124 9.71 4.49 3.90
N SER A 125 8.38 4.54 3.95
CA SER A 125 7.64 5.74 4.34
C SER A 125 7.81 6.08 5.82
N ALA A 126 7.83 5.08 6.71
CA ALA A 126 8.08 5.29 8.13
C ALA A 126 9.47 5.90 8.37
N TYR A 127 10.50 5.30 7.76
CA TYR A 127 11.86 5.81 7.87
C TYR A 127 12.02 7.18 7.20
N TYR A 128 11.33 7.44 6.07
CA TYR A 128 11.30 8.76 5.45
C TYR A 128 10.73 9.83 6.38
N LEU A 129 9.60 9.57 7.06
CA LEU A 129 9.03 10.53 8.00
C LEU A 129 9.99 10.78 9.18
N GLN A 130 10.60 9.73 9.73
CA GLN A 130 11.60 9.85 10.79
C GLN A 130 12.79 10.72 10.36
N VAL A 131 13.36 10.47 9.17
CA VAL A 131 14.49 11.25 8.64
C VAL A 131 14.04 12.68 8.30
N SER A 132 12.83 12.88 7.80
CA SER A 132 12.30 14.22 7.49
C SER A 132 12.17 15.08 8.75
N ASP A 133 11.67 14.50 9.85
CA ASP A 133 11.60 15.18 11.15
C ASP A 133 13.01 15.53 11.66
N GLU A 134 13.94 14.58 11.56
CA GLU A 134 15.33 14.78 11.98
C GLU A 134 16.03 15.87 11.14
N MET A 135 15.87 15.85 9.81
CA MET A 135 16.42 16.89 8.93
C MET A 135 15.82 18.27 9.23
N THR A 136 14.51 18.33 9.52
CA THR A 136 13.85 19.58 9.92
C THR A 136 14.45 20.12 11.22
N PHE A 137 14.60 19.27 12.23
CA PHE A 137 15.22 19.66 13.50
C PHE A 137 16.66 20.15 13.30
N ARG A 138 17.44 19.45 12.48
CA ARG A 138 18.83 19.81 12.19
C ARG A 138 18.95 21.14 11.45
N THR A 139 18.05 21.42 10.51
CA THR A 139 18.00 22.72 9.82
C THR A 139 17.76 23.86 10.80
N LEU A 140 16.83 23.68 11.76
CA LEU A 140 16.59 24.67 12.83
C LEU A 140 17.81 24.81 13.74
N ASP A 141 18.45 23.71 14.12
CA ASP A 141 19.64 23.72 14.98
C ASP A 141 20.83 24.45 14.30
N LEU A 142 20.95 24.36 12.97
CA LEU A 142 21.96 25.06 12.19
C LEU A 142 21.75 26.58 12.10
N GLU A 143 20.57 27.09 12.45
CA GLU A 143 20.37 28.54 12.63
C GLU A 143 21.16 29.07 13.83
N ALA A 144 21.43 28.21 14.82
CA ALA A 144 22.13 28.57 16.06
C ALA A 144 23.53 27.93 16.21
N LYS A 145 23.85 26.90 15.42
CA LYS A 145 25.08 26.10 15.54
C LYS A 145 25.81 25.97 14.22
N VAL A 146 27.14 25.84 14.30
CA VAL A 146 27.98 25.59 13.11
C VAL A 146 27.89 24.13 12.69
N ARG A 147 27.75 23.90 11.38
CA ARG A 147 27.80 22.56 10.77
C ARG A 147 29.17 21.91 11.01
N THR A 148 29.17 20.63 11.39
CA THR A 148 30.39 19.87 11.64
C THR A 148 30.56 18.75 10.61
N PRO A 149 31.77 18.19 10.42
CA PRO A 149 31.96 17.01 9.56
C PRO A 149 31.12 15.80 9.98
N TYR A 150 30.77 15.70 11.27
CA TYR A 150 29.87 14.66 11.76
C TYR A 150 28.46 14.77 11.17
N SER A 151 28.01 15.98 10.83
CA SER A 151 26.73 16.19 10.14
C SER A 151 26.68 15.48 8.79
N GLU A 152 27.79 15.51 8.04
CA GLU A 152 27.88 14.86 6.72
C GLU A 152 27.81 13.33 6.85
N ILE A 153 28.45 12.77 7.88
CA ILE A 153 28.42 11.32 8.15
C ILE A 153 26.99 10.85 8.43
N VAL A 154 26.27 11.55 9.30
CA VAL A 154 24.89 11.21 9.67
C VAL A 154 23.94 11.37 8.47
N GLU A 155 24.07 12.46 7.72
CA GLU A 155 23.24 12.71 6.53
C GLU A 155 23.50 11.68 5.44
N TYR A 156 24.76 11.28 5.25
CA TYR A 156 25.12 10.20 4.34
C TYR A 156 24.50 8.87 4.78
N GLU A 157 24.53 8.55 6.08
CA GLU A 157 23.88 7.35 6.61
C GLU A 157 22.36 7.36 6.37
N PHE A 158 21.69 8.48 6.59
CA PHE A 158 20.26 8.64 6.28
C PHE A 158 19.97 8.47 4.80
N GLN A 159 20.77 9.09 3.94
CA GLN A 159 20.64 9.00 2.50
C GLN A 159 20.79 7.56 2.01
N GLU A 160 21.84 6.85 2.46
CA GLU A 160 22.11 5.46 2.09
C GLU A 160 21.01 4.52 2.58
N ASN A 161 20.55 4.71 3.82
CA ASN A 161 19.45 3.94 4.39
C ASN A 161 18.14 4.13 3.60
N LEU A 162 17.77 5.37 3.29
CA LEU A 162 16.60 5.64 2.46
C LEU A 162 16.73 5.03 1.06
N SER A 163 17.91 5.12 0.47
CA SER A 163 18.16 4.59 -0.86
C SER A 163 18.02 3.05 -0.88
N ASP A 164 18.54 2.35 0.13
CA ASP A 164 18.35 0.89 0.27
C ASP A 164 16.88 0.51 0.46
N LEU A 165 16.13 1.25 1.29
CA LEU A 165 14.71 0.98 1.47
C LEU A 165 13.93 1.21 0.17
N ARG A 166 14.26 2.24 -0.61
CA ARG A 166 13.66 2.46 -1.93
C ARG A 166 13.98 1.35 -2.90
N ILE A 167 15.17 0.74 -2.85
CA ILE A 167 15.46 -0.46 -3.64
C ILE A 167 14.52 -1.61 -3.29
N LEU A 168 14.22 -1.81 -2.01
CA LEU A 168 13.31 -2.88 -1.56
C LEU A 168 11.88 -2.66 -2.06
N VAL A 169 11.42 -1.41 -2.16
CA VAL A 169 10.13 -1.09 -2.79
C VAL A 169 10.23 -1.24 -4.32
N GLY A 170 11.31 -0.71 -4.91
CA GLY A 170 11.52 -0.66 -6.35
C GLY A 170 11.65 -2.02 -7.00
N LYS A 171 12.28 -3.00 -6.34
CA LYS A 171 12.38 -4.36 -6.85
C LYS A 171 11.02 -5.02 -7.01
N GLU A 172 10.15 -4.93 -5.98
CA GLU A 172 8.82 -5.54 -6.03
C GLU A 172 7.92 -4.80 -7.03
N TYR A 173 8.07 -3.46 -7.11
CA TYR A 173 7.39 -2.67 -8.13
C TYR A 173 7.78 -3.10 -9.55
N CYS A 174 9.08 -3.23 -9.82
CA CYS A 174 9.58 -3.70 -11.12
C CYS A 174 9.10 -5.13 -11.43
N VAL A 175 9.06 -6.03 -10.45
CA VAL A 175 8.49 -7.38 -10.61
C VAL A 175 7.01 -7.31 -11.03
N MET A 176 6.21 -6.45 -10.40
CA MET A 176 4.80 -6.23 -10.80
C MET A 176 4.70 -5.67 -12.23
N LEU A 177 5.55 -4.71 -12.59
CA LEU A 177 5.55 -4.08 -13.91
C LEU A 177 5.87 -5.04 -15.04
N ILE A 178 6.80 -5.99 -14.85
CA ILE A 178 7.15 -6.98 -15.88
C ILE A 178 6.23 -8.21 -15.87
N GLY A 179 5.30 -8.29 -14.92
CA GLY A 179 4.44 -9.46 -14.73
C GLY A 179 5.17 -10.69 -14.18
N GLY A 180 6.20 -10.48 -13.37
CA GLY A 180 6.97 -11.55 -12.74
C GLY A 180 6.20 -12.28 -11.63
N ALA A 181 6.68 -13.47 -11.29
CA ALA A 181 6.13 -14.29 -10.20
C ALA A 181 4.60 -14.52 -10.31
N ASP A 182 3.88 -14.21 -9.24
CA ASP A 182 2.43 -14.32 -9.07
C ASP A 182 1.63 -13.18 -9.73
N THR A 183 2.30 -12.19 -10.34
CA THR A 183 1.66 -11.02 -10.97
C THR A 183 1.34 -11.21 -12.46
N LYS A 184 1.82 -12.31 -13.07
CA LYS A 184 1.67 -12.64 -14.51
C LYS A 184 0.23 -12.57 -15.03
N ASN A 185 -0.74 -12.90 -14.18
CA ASN A 185 -2.16 -12.90 -14.54
C ASN A 185 -2.70 -11.48 -14.76
N TYR A 186 -2.12 -10.49 -14.08
CA TYR A 186 -2.53 -9.09 -14.11
C TYR A 186 -1.78 -8.25 -15.15
N HIS A 187 -0.60 -8.72 -15.58
CA HIS A 187 0.18 -8.04 -16.58
C HIS A 187 -0.35 -8.27 -18.01
N HIS A 188 -0.35 -7.26 -18.88
CA HIS A 188 -0.87 -7.39 -20.25
C HIS A 188 0.08 -8.11 -21.21
N MET A 189 1.35 -8.31 -20.84
CA MET A 189 2.30 -9.08 -21.64
C MET A 189 2.26 -10.55 -21.24
N GLY A 190 2.08 -11.42 -22.23
CA GLY A 190 2.10 -12.86 -22.09
C GLY A 190 2.01 -13.54 -23.46
N PRO A 191 2.46 -14.79 -23.61
CA PRO A 191 2.45 -15.49 -24.90
C PRO A 191 1.05 -15.54 -25.55
N ALA A 192 0.01 -15.70 -24.72
CA ALA A 192 -1.39 -15.79 -25.13
C ALA A 192 -2.19 -14.46 -25.00
N LYS A 193 -1.54 -13.36 -24.59
CA LYS A 193 -2.21 -12.05 -24.43
C LYS A 193 -1.98 -11.19 -25.67
N LYS A 194 -2.83 -10.18 -25.88
CA LYS A 194 -2.75 -9.29 -27.05
C LYS A 194 -1.47 -8.44 -27.13
N ARG A 195 -0.56 -8.53 -26.15
CA ARG A 195 0.72 -7.79 -26.04
C ARG A 195 0.60 -6.28 -26.32
N LYS A 196 -0.57 -5.73 -26.04
CA LYS A 196 -0.88 -4.30 -26.14
C LYS A 196 -1.32 -3.86 -24.75
N SER A 197 -0.64 -2.86 -24.19
CA SER A 197 -1.15 -2.19 -22.99
C SER A 197 -2.52 -1.61 -23.31
N LEU A 198 -3.47 -1.83 -22.41
CA LEU A 198 -4.75 -1.14 -22.45
C LEU A 198 -4.55 0.16 -21.69
N SER A 199 -3.90 1.16 -22.32
CA SER A 199 -3.36 2.37 -21.69
C SER A 199 -4.28 2.95 -20.62
N ASP A 200 -5.57 3.09 -20.92
CA ASP A 200 -6.54 3.69 -20.00
C ASP A 200 -6.92 2.77 -18.83
N LYS A 201 -7.02 1.46 -19.08
CA LYS A 201 -7.34 0.48 -18.03
C LYS A 201 -6.16 0.33 -17.08
N ASP A 202 -4.96 0.23 -17.64
CA ASP A 202 -3.71 0.08 -16.90
C ASP A 202 -3.43 1.37 -16.10
N ALA A 203 -3.65 2.55 -16.68
CA ALA A 203 -3.52 3.83 -15.98
C ALA A 203 -4.53 3.95 -14.82
N ARG A 204 -5.80 3.60 -15.02
CA ARG A 204 -6.80 3.60 -13.94
C ARG A 204 -6.45 2.64 -12.82
N LEU A 205 -5.98 1.44 -13.16
CA LEU A 205 -5.54 0.46 -12.18
C LEU A 205 -4.33 0.98 -11.39
N PHE A 206 -3.36 1.58 -12.08
CA PHE A 206 -2.18 2.19 -11.45
C PHE A 206 -2.58 3.30 -10.45
N GLU A 207 -3.41 4.26 -10.88
CA GLU A 207 -3.85 5.35 -10.02
C GLU A 207 -4.66 4.84 -8.81
N THR A 208 -5.53 3.86 -9.03
CA THR A 208 -6.31 3.23 -7.96
C THR A 208 -5.42 2.48 -6.98
N LEU A 209 -4.46 1.70 -7.49
CA LEU A 209 -3.52 0.94 -6.67
C LEU A 209 -2.65 1.89 -5.85
N LEU A 210 -2.12 2.95 -6.46
CA LEU A 210 -1.30 3.94 -5.77
C LEU A 210 -2.08 4.63 -4.66
N ARG A 211 -3.33 5.00 -4.93
CA ARG A 211 -4.22 5.59 -3.93
C ARG A 211 -4.55 4.64 -2.77
N MET A 212 -4.74 3.35 -3.05
CA MET A 212 -4.85 2.31 -2.01
C MET A 212 -3.56 2.19 -1.21
N CYS A 213 -2.38 2.28 -1.84
CA CYS A 213 -1.09 2.23 -1.13
C CYS A 213 -0.94 3.40 -0.16
N VAL A 214 -1.30 4.63 -0.58
CA VAL A 214 -1.33 5.79 0.32
C VAL A 214 -2.21 5.52 1.53
N GLN A 215 -3.43 5.00 1.32
CA GLN A 215 -4.34 4.68 2.42
C GLN A 215 -3.78 3.61 3.36
N ILE A 216 -3.23 2.51 2.81
CA ILE A 216 -2.68 1.41 3.60
C ILE A 216 -1.48 1.89 4.42
N VAL A 217 -0.57 2.65 3.82
CA VAL A 217 0.60 3.20 4.53
C VAL A 217 0.16 4.16 5.62
N TRP A 218 -0.74 5.10 5.32
CA TRP A 218 -1.25 6.03 6.32
C TRP A 218 -1.93 5.32 7.50
N LEU A 219 -2.74 4.29 7.24
CA LEU A 219 -3.36 3.47 8.30
C LEU A 219 -2.29 2.69 9.10
N ALA A 220 -1.32 2.10 8.42
CA ALA A 220 -0.23 1.34 9.07
C ALA A 220 0.67 2.23 9.95
N LEU A 221 0.80 3.52 9.63
CA LEU A 221 1.56 4.51 10.38
C LEU A 221 0.71 5.29 11.39
N GLY A 222 -0.42 4.73 11.81
CA GLY A 222 -1.25 5.29 12.88
C GLY A 222 -1.98 6.57 12.50
N ARG A 223 -2.32 6.75 11.22
CA ARG A 223 -3.09 7.88 10.68
C ARG A 223 -2.43 9.25 10.86
N LYS A 224 -1.10 9.29 10.95
CA LYS A 224 -0.33 10.55 11.05
C LYS A 224 0.22 10.98 9.69
N SER A 225 0.45 12.28 9.54
CA SER A 225 1.19 12.88 8.41
C SER A 225 0.67 12.50 7.01
N PHE A 226 -0.66 12.43 6.82
CA PHE A 226 -1.29 12.00 5.56
C PHE A 226 -0.71 12.71 4.33
N HIS A 227 -0.59 14.04 4.37
CA HIS A 227 -0.08 14.84 3.26
C HIS A 227 1.36 14.48 2.90
N LEU A 228 2.24 14.28 3.90
CA LEU A 228 3.63 13.88 3.65
C LEU A 228 3.72 12.47 3.07
N VAL A 229 2.91 11.54 3.59
CA VAL A 229 2.80 10.18 3.06
C VAL A 229 2.34 10.21 1.59
N GLU A 230 1.29 10.98 1.29
CA GLU A 230 0.76 11.10 -0.06
C GLU A 230 1.76 11.75 -1.03
N LEU A 231 2.45 12.81 -0.60
CA LEU A 231 3.49 13.47 -1.39
C LEU A 231 4.67 12.55 -1.67
N GLU A 232 5.20 11.85 -0.65
CA GLU A 232 6.35 10.97 -0.81
C GLU A 232 6.02 9.77 -1.69
N ILE A 233 4.87 9.11 -1.46
CA ILE A 233 4.46 7.99 -2.31
C ILE A 233 4.29 8.47 -3.76
N ASN A 234 3.58 9.57 -4.01
CA ASN A 234 3.44 10.05 -5.38
C ASN A 234 4.80 10.44 -6.00
N ARG A 235 5.74 11.00 -5.23
CA ARG A 235 7.10 11.29 -5.68
C ARG A 235 7.87 10.03 -6.06
N LEU A 236 7.74 8.94 -5.30
CA LEU A 236 8.42 7.68 -5.62
C LEU A 236 7.91 7.10 -6.94
N PHE A 237 6.61 7.13 -7.21
CA PHE A 237 6.03 6.45 -8.37
C PHE A 237 5.88 7.33 -9.62
N LYS A 238 5.74 8.65 -9.47
CA LYS A 238 5.48 9.60 -10.56
C LYS A 238 6.60 10.63 -10.63
N THR A 239 7.05 10.92 -11.85
CA THR A 239 7.97 12.05 -12.05
C THR A 239 7.26 13.36 -11.76
N GLN A 240 8.01 14.43 -11.53
CA GLN A 240 7.46 15.75 -11.22
C GLN A 240 6.44 16.24 -12.27
N ILE A 241 6.62 15.88 -13.54
CA ILE A 241 5.71 16.25 -14.62
C ILE A 241 4.36 15.54 -14.48
N PHE A 242 4.35 14.29 -14.02
CA PHE A 242 3.13 13.46 -13.90
C PHE A 242 2.57 13.39 -12.47
N ASN A 243 3.21 14.04 -11.49
CA ASN A 243 2.78 14.04 -10.10
C ASN A 243 1.60 15.02 -9.90
N SER A 244 0.39 14.55 -10.17
CA SER A 244 -0.85 15.32 -10.03
C SER A 244 -1.10 15.84 -8.62
N VAL A 245 -0.65 15.13 -7.58
CA VAL A 245 -0.84 15.54 -6.18
C VAL A 245 -0.09 16.84 -5.91
N GLU A 246 1.20 16.90 -6.28
CA GLU A 246 1.99 18.12 -6.09
C GLU A 246 1.45 19.29 -6.94
N HIS A 247 1.00 19.03 -8.16
CA HIS A 247 0.36 20.08 -9.00
C HIS A 247 -0.96 20.59 -8.42
N THR A 248 -1.69 19.75 -7.68
CA THR A 248 -2.95 20.11 -7.04
C THR A 248 -2.71 20.86 -5.74
N MET A 249 -1.84 20.33 -4.87
CA MET A 249 -1.53 20.92 -3.56
C MET A 249 -0.64 22.16 -3.68
N LYS A 250 0.14 22.29 -4.76
CA LYS A 250 1.04 23.41 -5.04
C LYS A 250 1.96 23.75 -3.86
N THR A 251 2.45 22.71 -3.18
CA THR A 251 3.19 22.91 -1.94
C THR A 251 4.55 23.55 -2.18
N GLY A 252 5.17 23.26 -3.34
CA GLY A 252 6.54 23.66 -3.65
C GLY A 252 7.55 23.07 -2.67
N TYR A 253 7.23 21.95 -2.01
CA TYR A 253 8.02 21.48 -0.88
C TYR A 253 9.48 21.18 -1.25
N ILE A 254 9.73 20.59 -2.43
CA ILE A 254 11.09 20.33 -2.92
C ILE A 254 11.90 21.62 -3.08
N THR A 255 11.26 22.71 -3.52
CA THR A 255 11.93 24.02 -3.69
C THR A 255 12.24 24.70 -2.36
N LYS A 256 11.50 24.36 -1.30
CA LYS A 256 11.70 24.90 0.06
C LYS A 256 12.79 24.15 0.84
N MET A 257 13.12 22.91 0.45
CA MET A 257 14.19 22.12 1.06
C MET A 257 15.56 22.73 0.84
N THR A 258 16.42 22.65 1.86
CA THR A 258 17.85 22.96 1.72
C THR A 258 18.53 21.95 0.76
N PRO A 259 19.69 22.29 0.16
CA PRO A 259 20.42 21.34 -0.67
C PRO A 259 20.74 20.02 0.04
N GLU A 260 21.09 20.08 1.32
CA GLU A 260 21.44 18.94 2.17
C GLU A 260 20.20 18.07 2.44
N GLU A 261 19.09 18.69 2.87
CA GLU A 261 17.82 18.01 3.07
C GLU A 261 17.33 17.34 1.79
N ARG A 262 17.42 18.04 0.66
CA ARG A 262 17.06 17.49 -0.65
C ARG A 262 17.93 16.29 -1.02
N ALA A 263 19.25 16.37 -0.78
CA ALA A 263 20.16 15.27 -1.09
C ALA A 263 19.84 14.00 -0.27
N VAL A 264 19.55 14.18 1.03
CA VAL A 264 19.16 13.08 1.93
C VAL A 264 17.80 12.51 1.56
N LEU A 265 16.78 13.37 1.53
CA LEU A 265 15.39 12.94 1.38
C LEU A 265 15.04 12.49 -0.03
N LEU A 266 15.66 13.03 -1.08
CA LEU A 266 15.31 12.64 -2.46
C LEU A 266 16.25 11.58 -3.04
N GLY A 267 17.47 11.48 -2.52
CA GLY A 267 18.52 10.60 -3.03
C GLY A 267 19.16 11.11 -4.32
N CYS A 268 20.18 10.39 -4.80
CA CYS A 268 20.96 10.76 -5.99
C CYS A 268 20.49 10.07 -7.28
N CYS A 269 19.57 9.10 -7.19
CA CYS A 269 19.21 8.22 -8.29
C CYS A 269 18.06 8.76 -9.17
N VAL A 270 17.45 9.89 -8.81
CA VAL A 270 16.33 10.46 -9.56
C VAL A 270 16.81 11.05 -10.90
N LYS A 271 16.39 10.44 -12.02
CA LYS A 271 16.75 10.90 -13.36
C LYS A 271 15.68 11.82 -13.94
N ASN A 272 16.08 13.01 -14.34
CA ASN A 272 15.20 14.03 -14.93
C ASN A 272 15.10 13.90 -16.45
N TYR A 273 14.57 12.78 -16.94
CA TYR A 273 14.33 12.61 -18.37
C TYR A 273 13.16 13.46 -18.85
N LYS A 274 13.25 13.97 -20.08
CA LYS A 274 12.17 14.73 -20.73
C LYS A 274 11.12 13.80 -21.33
N LYS A 275 9.84 14.06 -21.05
CA LYS A 275 8.66 13.50 -21.74
C LYS A 275 8.58 11.96 -21.71
N LEU A 276 8.41 11.31 -22.87
CA LEU A 276 8.01 9.90 -23.02
C LEU A 276 9.02 8.88 -22.51
N ASN A 277 10.29 9.26 -22.33
CA ASN A 277 11.34 8.38 -21.80
C ASN A 277 11.44 8.45 -20.27
N SER A 278 10.57 9.23 -19.60
CA SER A 278 10.58 9.35 -18.15
C SER A 278 10.11 8.04 -17.51
N ARG A 279 10.97 7.46 -16.67
CA ARG A 279 10.63 6.30 -15.84
C ARG A 279 10.21 6.77 -14.46
N SER A 280 9.46 5.94 -13.75
CA SER A 280 9.18 6.14 -12.33
C SER A 280 10.50 6.40 -11.57
N PRO A 281 10.56 7.40 -10.68
CA PRO A 281 11.75 7.66 -9.85
C PRO A 281 12.21 6.40 -9.09
N LEU A 282 11.26 5.61 -8.60
CA LEU A 282 11.54 4.36 -7.91
C LEU A 282 12.23 3.32 -8.81
N SER A 283 11.86 3.23 -10.08
CA SER A 283 12.57 2.35 -11.03
C SER A 283 14.01 2.79 -11.26
N ASN A 284 14.33 4.08 -11.12
CA ASN A 284 15.71 4.54 -11.27
C ASN A 284 16.62 4.08 -10.12
N GLU A 285 16.09 3.84 -8.91
CA GLU A 285 16.84 3.31 -7.76
C GLU A 285 17.41 1.92 -8.07
N VAL A 286 16.66 1.09 -8.79
CA VAL A 286 17.09 -0.27 -9.18
C VAL A 286 18.22 -0.24 -10.22
N PHE A 287 18.26 0.81 -11.06
CA PHE A 287 19.26 1.00 -12.12
C PHE A 287 20.18 2.18 -11.82
N CYS A 288 20.40 2.45 -10.53
CA CYS A 288 21.25 3.54 -10.11
C CYS A 288 22.72 3.19 -10.30
N PHE A 289 23.56 4.21 -10.49
CA PHE A 289 25.00 4.03 -10.67
C PHE A 289 25.75 3.81 -9.35
N ARG A 290 25.09 4.06 -8.20
CA ARG A 290 25.65 3.83 -6.88
C ARG A 290 25.91 2.34 -6.66
N GLU A 291 26.77 2.04 -5.70
CA GLU A 291 27.00 0.67 -5.26
C GLU A 291 25.75 0.12 -4.57
N ILE A 292 25.24 -0.99 -5.09
CA ILE A 292 24.03 -1.65 -4.61
C ILE A 292 24.41 -3.04 -4.10
N ASP A 293 24.06 -3.35 -2.86
CA ASP A 293 24.09 -4.72 -2.37
C ASP A 293 23.01 -5.54 -3.10
N TYR A 294 23.39 -6.26 -4.15
CA TYR A 294 22.43 -7.04 -4.94
C TYR A 294 21.73 -8.14 -4.14
N ARG A 295 22.27 -8.56 -2.99
CA ARG A 295 21.59 -9.53 -2.11
C ARG A 295 20.32 -8.92 -1.49
N MET A 296 20.24 -7.59 -1.38
CA MET A 296 19.02 -6.87 -1.00
C MET A 296 17.88 -7.10 -1.99
N MET A 297 18.20 -7.30 -3.27
CA MET A 297 17.19 -7.61 -4.30
C MET A 297 16.55 -8.99 -4.08
N GLY A 298 17.30 -9.93 -3.50
CA GLY A 298 16.84 -11.29 -3.22
C GLY A 298 15.96 -11.43 -1.98
N LEU A 299 15.90 -10.43 -1.09
CA LEU A 299 15.18 -10.56 0.19
C LEU A 299 13.69 -10.86 -0.03
N GLY A 300 13.22 -11.96 0.58
CA GLY A 300 11.83 -12.41 0.46
C GLY A 300 11.53 -13.27 -0.77
N VAL A 301 12.54 -13.60 -1.58
CA VAL A 301 12.41 -14.36 -2.83
C VAL A 301 13.46 -15.47 -2.92
N VAL A 302 14.71 -15.16 -2.56
CA VAL A 302 15.86 -16.07 -2.65
C VAL A 302 16.40 -16.30 -1.23
N GLN A 303 16.84 -17.51 -0.94
CA GLN A 303 17.52 -17.85 0.31
C GLN A 303 19.04 -17.61 0.19
N PRO A 304 19.58 -16.48 0.69
CA PRO A 304 21.02 -16.31 0.78
C PRO A 304 21.63 -17.33 1.75
N HIS A 305 22.81 -17.86 1.40
CA HIS A 305 23.57 -18.79 2.25
C HIS A 305 23.94 -18.18 3.60
N GLU A 306 24.34 -16.90 3.61
CA GLU A 306 24.60 -16.13 4.83
C GLU A 306 23.95 -14.74 4.71
N LYS A 307 23.15 -14.36 5.72
CA LYS A 307 22.56 -13.02 5.83
C LYS A 307 23.39 -12.16 6.78
N THR A 308 23.75 -10.95 6.38
CA THR A 308 24.33 -9.98 7.33
C THR A 308 23.26 -9.50 8.32
N ARG A 309 23.66 -8.89 9.44
CA ARG A 309 22.70 -8.40 10.46
C ARG A 309 21.66 -7.44 9.85
N ARG A 310 22.10 -6.56 8.96
CA ARG A 310 21.24 -5.63 8.21
C ARG A 310 20.25 -6.37 7.33
N GLN A 311 20.72 -7.34 6.55
CA GLN A 311 19.87 -8.15 5.68
C GLN A 311 18.86 -8.97 6.47
N GLN A 312 19.28 -9.55 7.60
CA GLN A 312 18.38 -10.30 8.48
C GLN A 312 17.29 -9.39 9.06
N TYR A 313 17.66 -8.21 9.54
CA TYR A 313 16.69 -7.21 10.04
C TYR A 313 15.67 -6.82 8.96
N LEU A 314 16.13 -6.44 7.78
CA LEU A 314 15.26 -6.02 6.68
C LEU A 314 14.42 -7.18 6.12
N TRP A 315 14.98 -8.39 6.08
CA TRP A 315 14.25 -9.59 5.72
C TRP A 315 13.07 -9.85 6.66
N HIS A 316 13.29 -9.73 7.97
CA HIS A 316 12.21 -9.96 8.91
C HIS A 316 11.06 -8.96 8.77
N LEU A 317 11.37 -7.70 8.46
CA LEU A 317 10.36 -6.65 8.24
C LEU A 317 9.57 -6.88 6.93
N ILE A 318 10.22 -7.38 5.88
CA ILE A 318 9.62 -7.48 4.54
C ILE A 318 9.00 -8.85 4.27
N ALA A 319 9.60 -9.93 4.76
CA ALA A 319 9.21 -11.30 4.45
C ALA A 319 8.95 -12.17 5.68
N GLY A 320 9.46 -11.76 6.85
CA GLY A 320 9.27 -12.47 8.11
C GLY A 320 7.82 -12.49 8.62
N LYS A 321 7.52 -13.42 9.52
CA LYS A 321 6.25 -13.45 10.25
C LYS A 321 6.13 -12.23 11.17
N GLU A 322 5.00 -11.54 11.12
CA GLU A 322 4.78 -10.31 11.93
C GLU A 322 4.79 -10.57 13.43
N GLU A 323 4.36 -11.76 13.83
CA GLU A 323 4.42 -12.26 15.21
C GLU A 323 5.84 -12.24 15.80
N ASN A 324 6.88 -12.26 14.94
CA ASN A 324 8.27 -12.22 15.36
C ASN A 324 8.87 -10.80 15.40
N LEU A 325 8.15 -9.77 14.93
CA LEU A 325 8.67 -8.39 14.90
C LEU A 325 9.01 -7.87 16.30
N ALA A 326 8.13 -8.12 17.28
CA ALA A 326 8.37 -7.74 18.67
C ALA A 326 9.63 -8.38 19.28
N LYS A 327 10.04 -9.56 18.80
CA LYS A 327 11.25 -10.26 19.27
C LYS A 327 12.54 -9.67 18.67
N ILE A 328 12.43 -9.05 17.49
CA ILE A 328 13.58 -8.51 16.76
C ILE A 328 14.03 -7.20 17.38
N ASP A 329 13.08 -6.32 17.73
CA ASP A 329 13.38 -5.09 18.48
C ASP A 329 14.07 -5.42 19.81
N ALA A 330 13.58 -6.45 20.53
CA ALA A 330 14.17 -6.90 21.79
C ALA A 330 15.58 -7.50 21.64
N THR A 331 15.89 -8.18 20.53
CA THR A 331 17.21 -8.82 20.33
C THR A 331 18.26 -7.87 19.76
N LEU A 332 17.84 -6.82 19.04
CA LEU A 332 18.73 -5.76 18.58
C LEU A 332 19.07 -4.78 19.71
N ASP A 333 18.12 -4.46 20.59
CA ASP A 333 18.34 -3.54 21.71
C ASP A 333 19.31 -4.10 22.78
N VAL A 334 19.36 -5.43 22.94
CA VAL A 334 20.32 -6.10 23.83
C VAL A 334 21.76 -6.06 23.28
N LYS A 335 21.95 -5.94 21.96
CA LYS A 335 23.29 -5.91 21.33
C LYS A 335 23.79 -4.51 20.98
N SER A 336 22.91 -3.53 20.80
CA SER A 336 23.29 -2.12 20.60
C SER A 336 23.78 -1.44 21.87
N LYS A 337 23.27 -1.83 23.05
CA LYS A 337 23.77 -1.34 24.36
C LYS A 337 25.20 -1.78 24.69
N ALA A 338 25.74 -2.77 23.99
CA ALA A 338 27.11 -3.25 24.22
C ALA A 338 28.21 -2.35 23.62
N THR A 339 27.86 -1.30 22.85
CA THR A 339 28.87 -0.47 22.14
C THR A 339 28.82 1.02 22.49
N VAL A 340 27.94 1.46 23.41
CA VAL A 340 27.93 2.84 23.90
C VAL A 340 27.86 2.84 25.42
N SER A 341 28.98 2.48 26.06
CA SER A 341 29.25 2.75 27.47
C SER A 341 30.54 3.52 27.57
N SER A 342 30.48 4.84 27.36
CA SER A 342 31.36 5.77 28.06
C SER A 342 30.75 7.17 28.10
N ARG A 343 30.85 7.80 29.28
CA ARG A 343 30.44 9.16 29.70
C ARG A 343 28.95 9.27 30.03
N GLY A 344 28.51 9.62 31.24
CA GLY A 344 29.17 10.21 32.40
C GLY A 344 28.14 11.16 33.03
N ASN A 345 27.78 10.93 34.30
CA ASN A 345 26.80 11.71 35.06
C ASN A 345 27.17 13.21 35.11
N THR A 346 26.19 14.11 34.96
CA THR A 346 25.68 15.03 36.02
C THR A 346 24.97 16.28 35.45
N ILE A 347 23.97 16.73 36.24
CA ILE A 347 23.32 18.06 36.33
C ILE A 347 22.01 18.26 35.54
N ASP A 348 20.93 18.22 36.33
CA ASP A 348 19.62 18.82 36.09
C ASP A 348 19.71 20.31 35.78
N THR A 349 19.08 20.75 34.69
CA THR A 349 18.32 22.00 34.68
C THR A 349 17.10 21.87 33.77
N THR A 350 15.94 22.07 34.39
CA THR A 350 14.61 22.28 33.85
C THR A 350 14.55 22.87 32.42
N LYS A 351 14.15 22.04 31.46
CA LYS A 351 13.52 22.48 30.20
C LYS A 351 12.28 21.63 29.95
N SER A 352 11.16 22.31 29.74
CA SER A 352 9.86 21.75 29.39
C SER A 352 10.01 20.75 28.23
N THR A 353 10.02 19.47 28.58
CA THR A 353 10.09 18.40 27.61
C THR A 353 8.71 18.31 26.96
N ILE A 354 8.59 18.81 25.73
CA ILE A 354 7.53 18.38 24.83
C ILE A 354 7.76 16.88 24.68
N THR A 355 7.03 16.08 25.46
CA THR A 355 7.08 14.62 25.36
C THR A 355 6.53 14.25 23.99
N LYS A 356 7.45 14.02 23.04
CA LYS A 356 7.17 13.51 21.71
C LYS A 356 6.50 12.14 21.89
N THR A 357 5.18 12.09 21.74
CA THR A 357 4.45 10.82 21.78
C THR A 357 4.73 10.07 20.48
N GLU A 358 5.88 9.39 20.44
CA GLU A 358 6.24 8.50 19.34
C GLU A 358 5.35 7.25 19.40
N LEU A 359 4.54 7.06 18.36
CA LEU A 359 3.56 5.97 18.28
C LEU A 359 4.22 4.63 17.91
N TYR A 360 5.43 4.70 17.36
CA TYR A 360 6.30 3.59 17.04
C TYR A 360 7.71 3.90 17.54
N PRO A 361 8.47 2.90 18.01
CA PRO A 361 9.87 3.10 18.34
C PRO A 361 10.64 3.58 17.10
N PRO A 362 11.72 4.35 17.28
CA PRO A 362 12.55 4.79 16.16
C PRO A 362 13.09 3.59 15.40
N ILE A 363 13.00 3.64 14.08
CA ILE A 363 13.55 2.62 13.19
C ILE A 363 15.07 2.82 13.16
N ILE A 364 15.79 1.85 13.71
CA ILE A 364 17.26 1.82 13.70
C ILE A 364 17.70 0.72 12.75
N ILE A 365 18.17 1.10 11.57
CA ILE A 365 18.64 0.14 10.58
C ILE A 365 20.10 -0.21 10.91
N PRO A 366 20.46 -1.50 11.06
CA PRO A 366 21.84 -1.89 11.31
C PRO A 366 22.79 -1.37 10.23
N THR A 367 23.97 -0.93 10.64
CA THR A 367 25.00 -0.37 9.75
C THR A 367 25.43 -1.38 8.67
N LYS A 368 25.84 -0.85 7.50
CA LYS A 368 26.42 -1.66 6.42
C LYS A 368 27.78 -2.21 6.88
N SER A 369 27.98 -3.51 6.69
CA SER A 369 29.27 -4.16 6.88
C SER A 369 30.11 -4.06 5.60
N SER A 370 31.43 -4.11 5.71
CA SER A 370 32.34 -4.11 4.55
C SER A 370 32.14 -5.29 3.58
N ARG A 371 31.40 -6.33 4.01
CA ARG A 371 31.00 -7.47 3.17
C ARG A 371 29.76 -7.19 2.32
N ASP A 372 29.18 -5.98 2.39
CA ASP A 372 27.89 -5.67 1.78
C ASP A 372 27.91 -5.18 0.33
N THR A 373 29.07 -5.08 -0.29
CA THR A 373 29.21 -4.36 -1.56
C THR A 373 29.52 -5.23 -2.79
N GLY A 374 29.86 -6.51 -2.59
CA GLY A 374 30.22 -7.41 -3.69
C GLY A 374 29.02 -7.96 -4.46
N ILE A 375 29.12 -7.99 -5.80
CA ILE A 375 28.28 -8.87 -6.62
C ILE A 375 28.55 -10.31 -6.15
N PRO A 376 27.53 -11.06 -5.70
CA PRO A 376 27.77 -12.43 -5.27
C PRO A 376 28.29 -13.26 -6.44
N LEU A 377 29.30 -14.11 -6.19
CA LEU A 377 29.89 -15.00 -7.21
C LEU A 377 28.84 -15.92 -7.86
N TYR A 378 27.77 -16.22 -7.12
CA TYR A 378 26.63 -17.00 -7.57
C TYR A 378 25.37 -16.55 -6.82
N PHE A 379 24.23 -16.49 -7.51
CA PHE A 379 22.94 -16.27 -6.89
C PHE A 379 22.36 -17.61 -6.45
N PRO A 380 21.90 -17.76 -5.19
CA PRO A 380 21.30 -19.01 -4.75
C PRO A 380 20.11 -19.40 -5.61
N ASP A 381 20.07 -20.66 -6.07
CA ASP A 381 18.91 -21.21 -6.78
C ASP A 381 17.74 -21.52 -5.84
N GLU A 382 18.01 -21.61 -4.54
CA GLU A 382 16.98 -21.89 -3.53
C GLU A 382 16.05 -20.69 -3.32
N THR A 383 14.77 -20.91 -3.62
CA THR A 383 13.71 -19.91 -3.42
C THR A 383 13.19 -19.96 -1.99
N GLU A 384 12.79 -18.80 -1.47
CA GLU A 384 12.03 -18.74 -0.23
C GLU A 384 10.60 -19.23 -0.50
N PRO A 385 10.03 -20.06 0.39
CA PRO A 385 8.67 -20.53 0.21
C PRO A 385 7.71 -19.32 0.21
N PRO A 386 6.78 -19.23 -0.75
CA PRO A 386 5.87 -18.11 -0.81
C PRO A 386 5.02 -18.07 0.45
N ARG A 387 4.83 -16.87 1.01
CA ARG A 387 3.97 -16.69 2.17
C ARG A 387 2.54 -17.09 1.82
N ARG A 388 1.89 -17.82 2.73
CA ARG A 388 0.51 -18.27 2.52
C ARG A 388 -0.43 -17.06 2.52
N ILE A 389 -1.15 -16.91 1.42
CA ILE A 389 -2.21 -15.91 1.27
C ILE A 389 -3.43 -16.35 2.08
N ASN A 390 -4.08 -15.41 2.76
CA ASN A 390 -5.39 -15.65 3.34
C ASN A 390 -6.47 -15.65 2.24
N ASN A 391 -6.61 -16.78 1.55
CA ASN A 391 -7.61 -16.94 0.49
C ASN A 391 -9.05 -16.76 1.00
N VAL A 392 -9.31 -17.06 2.27
CA VAL A 392 -10.63 -16.87 2.89
C VAL A 392 -10.99 -15.38 2.93
N GLN A 393 -10.06 -14.52 3.37
CA GLN A 393 -10.29 -13.07 3.36
C GLN A 393 -10.46 -12.53 1.94
N ARG A 394 -9.61 -12.97 1.00
CA ARG A 394 -9.73 -12.56 -0.41
C ARG A 394 -11.12 -12.85 -0.97
N LEU A 395 -11.61 -14.10 -0.81
CA LEU A 395 -12.93 -14.50 -1.29
C LEU A 395 -14.06 -13.75 -0.57
N ARG A 396 -13.90 -13.48 0.73
CA ARG A 396 -14.86 -12.70 1.51
C ARG A 396 -15.00 -11.28 0.96
N TRP A 397 -13.91 -10.63 0.60
CA TRP A 397 -13.93 -9.29 -0.01
C TRP A 397 -14.51 -9.29 -1.41
N GLN A 398 -14.22 -10.30 -2.23
CA GLN A 398 -14.87 -10.48 -3.54
C GLN A 398 -16.38 -10.62 -3.39
N ASN A 399 -16.85 -11.45 -2.46
CA ASN A 399 -18.28 -11.64 -2.21
C ASN A 399 -18.95 -10.36 -1.70
N ARG A 400 -18.27 -9.57 -0.85
CA ARG A 400 -18.78 -8.25 -0.45
C ARG A 400 -18.92 -7.33 -1.65
N LEU A 401 -17.91 -7.26 -2.52
CA LEU A 401 -17.94 -6.42 -3.71
C LEU A 401 -19.13 -6.78 -4.62
N MET A 402 -19.35 -8.07 -4.87
CA MET A 402 -20.49 -8.53 -5.67
C MET A 402 -21.83 -8.06 -5.09
N LYS A 403 -22.03 -8.23 -3.78
CA LYS A 403 -23.25 -7.76 -3.09
C LYS A 403 -23.45 -6.24 -3.19
N LEU A 404 -22.38 -5.47 -3.04
CA LEU A 404 -22.44 -4.01 -3.16
C LEU A 404 -22.81 -3.58 -4.59
N LEU A 405 -22.25 -4.25 -5.61
CA LEU A 405 -22.58 -3.99 -7.02
C LEU A 405 -23.98 -4.42 -7.41
N GLU A 406 -24.55 -5.43 -6.74
CA GLU A 406 -25.95 -5.83 -6.92
C GLU A 406 -26.90 -4.81 -6.29
N SER A 407 -26.60 -4.35 -5.08
CA SER A 407 -27.42 -3.34 -4.39
C SER A 407 -27.45 -1.98 -5.09
N SER A 408 -26.37 -1.59 -5.78
CA SER A 408 -26.37 -0.34 -6.53
C SER A 408 -27.22 -0.42 -7.80
N LYS A 409 -27.34 -1.59 -8.42
CA LYS A 409 -28.21 -1.82 -9.58
C LYS A 409 -29.69 -1.77 -9.23
N THR A 410 -30.07 -2.21 -8.04
CA THR A 410 -31.46 -2.17 -7.59
C THR A 410 -31.90 -0.77 -7.15
N SER A 411 -30.99 0.05 -6.59
CA SER A 411 -31.30 1.44 -6.20
C SER A 411 -31.56 2.36 -7.39
N VAL A 412 -30.75 2.26 -8.46
CA VAL A 412 -30.93 3.06 -9.69
C VAL A 412 -32.23 2.72 -10.42
N ARG A 413 -32.80 1.52 -10.21
CA ARG A 413 -34.11 1.16 -10.76
C ARG A 413 -35.28 1.80 -10.00
N LYS A 414 -35.10 2.24 -8.75
CA LYS A 414 -36.18 2.85 -7.95
C LYS A 414 -36.31 4.36 -8.16
N GLU A 415 -35.26 5.04 -8.63
CA GLU A 415 -35.28 6.51 -8.87
C GLU A 415 -35.77 6.90 -10.28
N VAL A 416 -36.12 5.92 -11.12
CA VAL A 416 -36.56 6.14 -12.52
C VAL A 416 -38.04 5.79 -12.71
N PHE A 417 -38.79 5.58 -11.63
CA PHE A 417 -40.24 5.39 -11.66
C PHE A 417 -40.94 6.46 -10.83
#